data_AF-A0A973RU29-F1
#
_entry.id   AF-A0A973RU29-F1
#
_cell.length_a   1.000
_cell.length_b   1.000
_cell.length_c   1.000
_cell.angle_alpha   90.00
_cell.angle_beta   90.00
_cell.angle_gamma   90.00
#
_symmetry.space_group_name_H-M   'P 1'
#
loop_
_entity.id
_entity.type
_entity.pdbx_description
1 polymer ?
#
loop_
_entity_poly.entity_id
_entity_poly.type
_entity_poly.pdbx_seq_one_letter_code
_entity_poly.pdbx_strand_id
1 'polypeptide(L)'
;LTAGFDTFVALRATARSVRVLAAVGAYGTGALGALTAGWLSWDAAGPGAAARAAALLTLASAIALVAAWRLPKPAVATGSAVPGGLLLVAAAGGVLRVTLPAGWTVPGYLACGVALLAALRLGLPEPVRRGLVQASAAVQAVAVACALPLVVVALLGPLGWAERWWTGAPEDARAAVAVHMPWPTYPGQLLLGPVVVAAVLALLVRGETRRPQALTGATLLAWATVMTLPAVLQLPYPAALLVHGAVTGAGLAAAAFRLLPVTGTTLALGGSVSLAFLSLASQPATLTVLSVLTALFAAASLRPHLAPFTAPASLVYATALACATGLAADWRPQHTALLVLVVPAAAALLAARPGESHARVPVEVTGATAGLLAVGLAITAPPMLALVLSLCGVIAAGTAVRSDRRPAGYAAAALFLLAGWVRLAAWDVGTVEAYTLPVTVPALCVGAWRRSRDPQASSWTAYGAGLAATLLPSLAAAWHDPHWTRPLLLGTAALLTTLLGARHRLQAPLVLGGSVLVLDALHELAPYLVQMTGALPRWVPFALAGLLLLALGATYEQRLRDVRRVRDILTTMH
;
A
#
# COMPACT_ATOMS: atom_id res chain seq x y z
N LEU A 1 36.79 -30.23 -24.88
CA LEU A 1 37.20 -31.65 -25.04
C LEU A 1 37.84 -32.20 -23.77
N THR A 2 38.79 -31.49 -23.15
CA THR A 2 39.36 -31.80 -21.82
C THR A 2 38.30 -32.19 -20.78
N ALA A 3 37.27 -31.36 -20.63
CA ALA A 3 36.15 -31.64 -19.73
C ALA A 3 35.43 -32.98 -19.99
N GLY A 4 35.38 -33.45 -21.25
CA GLY A 4 34.77 -34.72 -21.65
C GLY A 4 35.60 -35.93 -21.23
N PHE A 5 36.93 -35.83 -21.36
CA PHE A 5 37.85 -36.86 -20.85
C PHE A 5 37.80 -36.93 -19.32
N ASP A 6 37.78 -35.79 -18.65
CA ASP A 6 37.65 -35.72 -17.19
C ASP A 6 36.31 -36.29 -16.70
N THR A 7 35.20 -36.04 -17.41
CA THR A 7 33.90 -36.68 -17.08
C THR A 7 33.94 -38.19 -17.28
N PHE A 8 34.57 -38.67 -18.35
CA PHE A 8 34.71 -40.11 -18.59
C PHE A 8 35.53 -40.79 -17.47
N VAL A 9 36.66 -40.20 -17.08
CA VAL A 9 37.49 -40.68 -15.97
C VAL A 9 36.70 -40.62 -14.65
N ALA A 10 35.98 -39.54 -14.37
CA ALA A 10 35.14 -39.41 -13.17
C ALA A 10 34.00 -40.45 -13.10
N LEU A 11 33.49 -40.93 -14.23
CA LEU A 11 32.44 -41.94 -14.28
C LEU A 11 32.96 -43.39 -14.16
N ARG A 12 34.19 -43.66 -14.59
CA ARG A 12 34.77 -45.02 -14.60
C ARG A 12 35.76 -45.31 -13.47
N ALA A 13 36.39 -44.30 -12.88
CA ALA A 13 37.39 -44.52 -11.84
C ALA A 13 36.78 -45.07 -10.54
N THR A 14 37.42 -46.12 -10.00
CA THR A 14 37.06 -46.75 -8.72
C THR A 14 37.66 -46.01 -7.53
N ALA A 15 38.83 -45.39 -7.69
CA ALA A 15 39.51 -44.62 -6.65
C ALA A 15 38.83 -43.27 -6.37
N ARG A 16 38.43 -43.04 -5.11
CA ARG A 16 37.67 -41.85 -4.68
C ARG A 16 38.42 -40.53 -4.93
N SER A 17 39.73 -40.49 -4.68
CA SER A 17 40.58 -39.31 -4.88
C SER A 17 40.65 -38.90 -6.35
N VAL A 18 40.87 -39.87 -7.24
CA VAL A 18 40.89 -39.67 -8.70
C VAL A 18 39.53 -39.19 -9.20
N ARG A 19 38.44 -39.74 -8.66
CA ARG A 19 37.08 -39.35 -9.02
C ARG A 19 36.74 -37.91 -8.64
N VAL A 20 37.20 -37.45 -7.48
CA VAL A 20 37.00 -36.06 -7.02
C VAL A 20 37.82 -35.10 -7.88
N LEU A 21 39.09 -35.39 -8.12
CA LEU A 21 39.96 -34.54 -8.93
C LEU A 21 39.45 -34.43 -10.38
N ALA A 22 39.05 -35.55 -10.98
CA ALA A 22 38.46 -35.58 -12.32
C ALA A 22 37.11 -34.85 -12.36
N ALA A 23 36.28 -34.93 -11.31
CA ALA A 23 35.05 -34.15 -11.24
C ALA A 23 35.33 -32.64 -11.15
N VAL A 24 36.28 -32.21 -10.32
CA VAL A 24 36.69 -30.80 -10.21
C VAL A 24 37.24 -30.29 -11.54
N GLY A 25 38.09 -31.07 -12.22
CA GLY A 25 38.59 -30.78 -13.56
C GLY A 25 37.47 -30.65 -14.60
N ALA A 26 36.53 -31.60 -14.60
CA ALA A 26 35.39 -31.58 -15.50
C ALA A 26 34.47 -30.38 -15.28
N TYR A 27 34.17 -30.03 -14.02
CA TYR A 27 33.35 -28.85 -13.71
C TYR A 27 34.10 -27.55 -14.02
N GLY A 28 35.38 -27.43 -13.65
CA GLY A 28 36.16 -26.22 -13.87
C GLY A 28 36.40 -25.94 -15.36
N THR A 29 36.96 -26.90 -16.09
CA THR A 29 37.23 -26.75 -17.52
C THR A 29 35.95 -26.76 -18.36
N GLY A 30 34.92 -27.50 -17.92
CA GLY A 30 33.61 -27.53 -18.55
C GLY A 30 32.84 -26.22 -18.40
N ALA A 31 32.83 -25.62 -17.20
CA ALA A 31 32.20 -24.33 -16.96
C ALA A 31 32.89 -23.22 -17.76
N LEU A 32 34.22 -23.17 -17.75
CA LEU A 32 34.99 -22.21 -18.56
C LEU A 32 34.72 -22.39 -20.06
N GLY A 33 34.74 -23.64 -20.56
CA GLY A 33 34.46 -23.92 -21.97
C GLY A 33 33.03 -23.60 -22.39
N ALA A 34 32.05 -23.80 -21.49
CA ALA A 34 30.67 -23.42 -21.73
C ALA A 34 30.48 -21.89 -21.72
N LEU A 35 31.16 -21.18 -20.82
CA LEU A 35 31.15 -19.72 -20.76
C LEU A 35 31.77 -19.10 -22.01
N THR A 36 32.90 -19.61 -22.49
CA THR A 36 33.53 -19.12 -23.72
C THR A 36 32.67 -19.42 -24.95
N ALA A 37 32.07 -20.60 -25.03
CA ALA A 37 31.13 -20.93 -26.11
C ALA A 37 29.87 -20.05 -26.06
N GLY A 38 29.38 -19.72 -24.86
CA GLY A 38 28.27 -18.78 -24.65
C GLY A 38 28.63 -17.36 -25.10
N TRP A 39 29.83 -16.89 -24.75
CA TRP A 39 30.33 -15.58 -25.17
C TRP A 39 30.48 -15.50 -26.69
N LEU A 40 31.05 -16.53 -27.33
CA LEU A 40 31.13 -16.63 -28.80
C LEU A 40 29.75 -16.66 -29.47
N SER A 41 28.76 -17.28 -28.84
CA SER A 41 27.36 -17.28 -29.34
C SER A 41 26.74 -15.89 -29.27
N TRP A 42 27.07 -15.12 -28.23
CA TRP A 42 26.58 -13.75 -28.02
C TRP A 42 27.25 -12.72 -28.94
N ASP A 43 28.53 -12.88 -29.24
CA ASP A 43 29.27 -11.97 -30.13
C ASP A 43 29.23 -12.38 -31.61
N ALA A 44 28.57 -13.50 -31.94
CA ALA A 44 28.44 -13.97 -33.31
C ALA A 44 27.70 -12.93 -34.20
N ALA A 45 28.43 -12.34 -35.15
CA ALA A 45 27.88 -11.39 -36.12
C ALA A 45 27.20 -12.04 -37.34
N GLY A 46 27.38 -13.36 -37.55
CA GLY A 46 26.85 -14.06 -38.72
C GLY A 46 26.54 -15.55 -38.49
N PRO A 47 25.73 -16.17 -39.36
CA PRO A 47 25.18 -17.51 -39.13
C PRO A 47 26.25 -18.59 -39.02
N GLY A 48 27.36 -18.46 -39.76
CA GLY A 48 28.49 -19.40 -39.67
C GLY A 48 29.21 -19.36 -38.31
N ALA A 49 29.39 -18.18 -37.71
CA ALA A 49 29.98 -18.04 -36.39
C ALA A 49 29.03 -18.57 -35.30
N ALA A 50 27.73 -18.27 -35.43
CA ALA A 50 26.70 -18.78 -34.53
C ALA A 50 26.59 -20.31 -34.58
N ALA A 51 26.67 -20.93 -35.76
CA ALA A 51 26.63 -22.38 -35.93
C ALA A 51 27.84 -23.07 -35.24
N ARG A 52 29.03 -22.48 -35.34
CA ARG A 52 30.24 -22.98 -34.64
C ARG A 52 30.09 -22.91 -33.13
N ALA A 53 29.63 -21.77 -32.61
CA ALA A 53 29.38 -21.60 -31.17
C ALA A 53 28.29 -22.57 -30.68
N ALA A 54 27.22 -22.75 -31.46
CA ALA A 54 26.16 -23.70 -31.17
C ALA A 54 26.67 -25.14 -31.14
N ALA A 55 27.57 -25.54 -32.06
CA ALA A 55 28.20 -26.87 -32.05
C ALA A 55 29.03 -27.11 -30.77
N LEU A 56 29.71 -26.09 -30.25
CA LEU A 56 30.44 -26.19 -28.98
C LEU A 56 29.49 -26.33 -27.78
N LEU A 57 28.39 -25.57 -27.77
CA LEU A 57 27.37 -25.62 -26.72
C LEU A 57 26.58 -26.94 -26.74
N THR A 58 26.26 -27.50 -27.92
CA THR A 58 25.62 -28.83 -28.03
C THR A 58 26.55 -29.95 -27.57
N LEU A 59 27.85 -29.86 -27.87
CA LEU A 59 28.85 -30.80 -27.36
C LEU A 59 28.90 -30.76 -25.82
N ALA A 60 28.97 -29.56 -25.24
CA ALA A 60 28.96 -29.39 -23.78
C ALA A 60 27.65 -29.91 -23.15
N SER A 61 26.50 -29.64 -23.78
CA SER A 61 25.20 -30.16 -23.38
C SER A 61 25.16 -31.70 -23.41
N ALA A 62 25.67 -32.32 -24.47
CA ALA A 62 25.72 -33.77 -24.62
C ALA A 62 26.57 -34.42 -23.51
N ILE A 63 27.73 -33.85 -23.19
CA ILE A 63 28.59 -34.32 -22.09
C ILE A 63 27.84 -34.25 -20.76
N ALA A 64 27.18 -33.12 -20.47
CA ALA A 64 26.42 -32.93 -19.23
C ALA A 64 25.22 -33.89 -19.10
N LEU A 65 24.46 -34.11 -20.19
CA LEU A 65 23.31 -35.00 -20.21
C LEU A 65 23.72 -36.49 -20.12
N VAL A 66 24.81 -36.88 -20.80
CA VAL A 66 25.36 -38.25 -20.69
C VAL A 66 25.90 -38.51 -19.28
N ALA A 67 26.53 -37.52 -18.66
CA ALA A 67 26.95 -37.62 -17.26
C ALA A 67 25.74 -37.77 -16.33
N ALA A 68 24.71 -36.94 -16.50
CA ALA A 68 23.46 -37.04 -15.75
C ALA A 68 22.80 -38.42 -15.89
N TRP A 69 22.87 -39.03 -17.08
CA TRP A 69 22.28 -40.34 -17.34
C TRP A 69 23.00 -41.48 -16.60
N ARG A 70 24.31 -41.36 -16.41
CA ARG A 70 25.16 -42.41 -15.80
C ARG A 70 25.36 -42.25 -14.29
N LEU A 71 24.93 -41.13 -13.70
CA LEU A 71 25.11 -40.86 -12.28
C LEU A 71 24.10 -41.60 -11.41
N PRO A 72 24.54 -42.34 -10.37
CA PRO A 72 23.65 -43.13 -9.51
C PRO A 72 22.86 -42.28 -8.51
N LYS A 73 23.34 -41.08 -8.17
CA LYS A 73 22.68 -40.19 -7.20
C LYS A 73 21.72 -39.24 -7.93
N PRO A 74 20.39 -39.31 -7.67
CA PRO A 74 19.39 -38.56 -8.43
C PRO A 74 19.57 -37.04 -8.30
N ALA A 75 20.00 -36.53 -7.15
CA ALA A 75 20.22 -35.09 -6.93
C ALA A 75 21.40 -34.52 -7.77
N VAL A 76 22.48 -35.31 -7.93
CA VAL A 76 23.65 -34.91 -8.72
C VAL A 76 23.35 -35.04 -10.22
N ALA A 77 22.56 -36.06 -10.58
CA ALA A 77 22.04 -36.23 -11.94
C ALA A 77 21.12 -35.06 -12.35
N THR A 78 20.21 -34.61 -11.47
CA THR A 78 19.41 -33.40 -11.75
C THR A 78 20.28 -32.16 -11.87
N GLY A 79 21.27 -31.98 -10.99
CA GLY A 79 22.17 -30.83 -11.00
C GLY A 79 23.04 -30.72 -12.26
N SER A 80 23.36 -31.84 -12.91
CA SER A 80 24.08 -31.88 -14.19
C SER A 80 23.15 -31.80 -15.41
N ALA A 81 21.92 -32.29 -15.30
CA ALA A 81 20.93 -32.21 -16.38
C ALA A 81 20.39 -30.77 -16.63
N VAL A 82 20.25 -29.95 -15.58
CA VAL A 82 19.82 -28.54 -15.69
C VAL A 82 20.75 -27.71 -16.60
N PRO A 83 22.07 -27.61 -16.33
CA PRO A 83 22.98 -26.86 -17.20
C PRO A 83 23.05 -27.49 -18.60
N GLY A 84 22.97 -28.82 -18.72
CA GLY A 84 22.88 -29.48 -20.02
C GLY A 84 21.69 -29.01 -20.86
N GLY A 85 20.50 -28.91 -20.26
CA GLY A 85 19.31 -28.37 -20.93
C GLY A 85 19.44 -26.88 -21.28
N LEU A 86 19.99 -26.06 -20.38
CA LEU A 86 20.22 -24.63 -20.64
C LEU A 86 21.22 -24.40 -21.78
N LEU A 87 22.29 -25.19 -21.85
CA LEU A 87 23.27 -25.11 -22.94
C LEU A 87 22.65 -25.49 -24.29
N LEU A 88 21.73 -26.46 -24.30
CA LEU A 88 21.01 -26.84 -25.51
C LEU A 88 20.11 -25.70 -26.02
N VAL A 89 19.39 -25.04 -25.11
CA VAL A 89 18.59 -23.84 -25.44
C VAL A 89 19.48 -22.68 -25.86
N ALA A 90 20.62 -22.48 -25.21
CA ALA A 90 21.59 -21.44 -25.56
C ALA A 90 22.16 -21.66 -26.98
N ALA A 91 22.43 -22.92 -27.35
CA ALA A 91 22.91 -23.30 -28.68
C ALA A 91 21.87 -22.99 -29.76
N ALA A 92 20.65 -23.54 -29.61
CA ALA A 92 19.60 -23.36 -30.60
C ALA A 92 19.13 -21.90 -30.68
N GLY A 93 18.94 -21.25 -29.54
CA GLY A 93 18.54 -19.85 -29.46
C GLY A 93 19.61 -18.89 -29.96
N GLY A 94 20.90 -19.21 -29.81
CA GLY A 94 22.01 -18.44 -30.37
C GLY A 94 22.02 -18.41 -31.89
N VAL A 95 21.68 -19.54 -32.53
CA VAL A 95 21.50 -19.58 -34.00
C VAL A 95 20.27 -18.76 -34.41
N LEU A 96 19.15 -18.94 -33.72
CA LEU A 96 17.90 -18.18 -33.97
C LEU A 96 18.09 -16.67 -33.78
N ARG A 97 18.92 -16.26 -32.82
CA ARG A 97 19.22 -14.84 -32.53
C ARG A 97 19.86 -14.14 -33.72
N VAL A 98 20.70 -14.84 -34.48
CA VAL A 98 21.43 -14.27 -35.63
C VAL A 98 20.62 -14.38 -36.93
N THR A 99 19.72 -15.36 -37.05
CA THR A 99 18.88 -15.53 -38.24
C THR A 99 17.59 -14.73 -38.19
N LEU A 100 17.06 -14.43 -37.00
CA LEU A 100 15.83 -13.67 -36.82
C LEU A 100 16.10 -12.18 -36.53
N PRO A 101 15.14 -11.28 -36.82
CA PRO A 101 15.24 -9.88 -36.42
C PRO A 101 15.39 -9.71 -34.91
N ALA A 102 16.04 -8.63 -34.46
CA ALA A 102 16.40 -8.41 -33.05
C ALA A 102 15.24 -8.53 -32.03
N GLY A 103 14.01 -8.20 -32.43
CA GLY A 103 12.82 -8.36 -31.57
C GLY A 103 12.44 -9.82 -31.28
N TRP A 104 12.84 -10.77 -32.13
CA TRP A 104 12.47 -12.19 -32.02
C TRP A 104 13.43 -13.03 -31.17
N THR A 105 14.45 -12.41 -30.61
CA THR A 105 15.45 -13.07 -29.77
C THR A 105 14.80 -13.79 -28.59
N VAL A 106 14.03 -13.07 -27.77
CA VAL A 106 13.34 -13.65 -26.58
C VAL A 106 12.32 -14.74 -26.98
N PRO A 107 11.40 -14.53 -27.94
CA PRO A 107 10.53 -15.60 -28.43
C PRO A 107 11.27 -16.83 -28.98
N GLY A 108 12.41 -16.63 -29.65
CA GLY A 108 13.24 -17.71 -30.19
C GLY A 108 13.80 -18.60 -29.07
N TYR A 109 14.41 -18.01 -28.04
CA TYR A 109 14.86 -18.75 -26.87
C TYR A 109 13.70 -19.44 -26.12
N LEU A 110 12.54 -18.77 -26.02
CA LEU A 110 11.36 -19.34 -25.40
C LEU A 110 10.83 -20.56 -26.15
N ALA A 111 10.77 -20.51 -27.49
CA ALA A 111 10.38 -21.63 -28.33
C ALA A 111 11.32 -22.83 -28.13
N CYS A 112 12.64 -22.59 -28.04
CA CYS A 112 13.60 -23.64 -27.70
C CYS A 112 13.36 -24.24 -26.30
N GLY A 113 13.05 -23.40 -25.32
CA GLY A 113 12.70 -23.86 -23.96
C GLY A 113 11.43 -24.73 -23.95
N VAL A 114 10.39 -24.33 -24.68
CA VAL A 114 9.15 -25.14 -24.82
C VAL A 114 9.42 -26.44 -25.58
N ALA A 115 10.28 -26.42 -26.60
CA ALA A 115 10.66 -27.63 -27.35
C ALA A 115 11.37 -28.67 -26.46
N LEU A 116 12.10 -28.26 -25.41
CA LEU A 116 12.65 -29.20 -24.42
C LEU A 116 11.56 -30.03 -23.73
N LEU A 117 10.36 -29.47 -23.51
CA LEU A 117 9.26 -30.20 -22.91
C LEU A 117 8.71 -31.29 -23.84
N ALA A 118 8.81 -31.11 -25.17
CA ALA A 118 8.45 -32.14 -26.14
C ALA A 118 9.44 -33.32 -26.11
N ALA A 119 10.72 -33.07 -25.84
CA ALA A 119 11.74 -34.10 -25.69
C ALA A 119 11.50 -35.03 -24.50
N LEU A 120 10.65 -34.64 -23.53
CA LEU A 120 10.25 -35.50 -22.40
C LEU A 120 9.35 -36.67 -22.82
N ARG A 121 8.86 -36.70 -24.07
CA ARG A 121 8.17 -37.85 -24.65
C ARG A 121 9.12 -39.00 -24.99
N LEU A 122 10.42 -38.74 -25.08
CA LEU A 122 11.44 -39.76 -25.22
C LEU A 122 11.63 -40.43 -23.85
N GLY A 123 11.78 -41.75 -23.81
CA GLY A 123 11.87 -42.57 -22.58
C GLY A 123 13.13 -42.28 -21.74
N LEU A 124 13.19 -41.08 -21.14
CA LEU A 124 14.32 -40.58 -20.36
C LEU A 124 14.16 -40.94 -18.87
N PRO A 125 15.28 -41.13 -18.15
CA PRO A 125 15.25 -41.30 -16.71
C PRO A 125 14.64 -40.10 -16.00
N GLU A 126 13.97 -40.38 -14.88
CA GLU A 126 13.37 -39.39 -13.99
C GLU A 126 14.27 -38.19 -13.64
N PRO A 127 15.55 -38.35 -13.22
CA PRO A 127 16.41 -37.21 -12.87
C PRO A 127 16.72 -36.31 -14.07
N VAL A 128 16.92 -36.88 -15.26
CA VAL A 128 17.18 -36.11 -16.48
C VAL A 128 15.92 -35.35 -16.89
N ARG A 129 14.75 -35.99 -16.80
CA ARG A 129 13.45 -35.37 -17.07
C ARG A 129 13.21 -34.16 -16.17
N ARG A 130 13.47 -34.29 -14.86
CA ARG A 130 13.34 -33.17 -13.89
C ARG A 130 14.30 -32.02 -14.19
N GLY A 131 15.55 -32.32 -14.55
CA GLY A 131 16.53 -31.30 -14.92
C GLY A 131 16.14 -30.52 -16.17
N LEU A 132 15.63 -31.20 -17.20
CA LEU A 132 15.12 -30.55 -18.41
C LEU A 132 13.88 -29.68 -18.15
N VAL A 133 12.96 -30.14 -17.29
CA VAL A 133 11.80 -29.32 -16.86
C VAL A 133 12.26 -28.07 -16.11
N GLN A 134 13.25 -28.17 -15.23
CA GLN A 134 13.82 -27.03 -14.51
C GLN A 134 14.52 -26.05 -15.46
N ALA A 135 15.27 -26.56 -16.44
CA ALA A 135 15.90 -25.72 -17.47
C ALA A 135 14.84 -24.97 -18.31
N SER A 136 13.79 -25.67 -18.76
CA SER A 136 12.67 -25.04 -19.47
C SER A 136 11.96 -23.98 -18.60
N ALA A 137 11.71 -24.27 -17.32
CA ALA A 137 11.08 -23.33 -16.40
C ALA A 137 11.95 -22.08 -16.18
N ALA A 138 13.28 -22.23 -16.09
CA ALA A 138 14.20 -21.09 -15.98
C ALA A 138 14.14 -20.19 -17.23
N VAL A 139 14.14 -20.78 -18.44
CA VAL A 139 14.02 -20.02 -19.70
C VAL A 139 12.68 -19.29 -19.78
N GLN A 140 11.59 -19.95 -19.39
CA GLN A 140 10.26 -19.33 -19.33
C GLN A 140 10.20 -18.19 -18.32
N ALA A 141 10.81 -18.34 -17.14
CA ALA A 141 10.88 -17.30 -16.12
C ALA A 141 11.67 -16.08 -16.62
N VAL A 142 12.80 -16.29 -17.31
CA VAL A 142 13.58 -15.21 -17.94
C VAL A 142 12.76 -14.51 -19.03
N ALA A 143 12.04 -15.25 -19.88
CA ALA A 143 11.19 -14.66 -20.91
C ALA A 143 10.07 -13.78 -20.32
N VAL A 144 9.44 -14.20 -19.22
CA VAL A 144 8.46 -13.38 -18.48
C VAL A 144 9.13 -12.17 -17.82
N ALA A 145 10.33 -12.34 -17.25
CA ALA A 145 11.08 -11.23 -16.66
C ALA A 145 11.45 -10.16 -17.71
N CYS A 146 11.78 -10.56 -18.94
CA CYS A 146 11.99 -9.63 -20.05
C CYS A 146 10.72 -8.84 -20.43
N ALA A 147 9.53 -9.41 -20.22
CA ALA A 147 8.25 -8.73 -20.44
C ALA A 147 7.84 -7.81 -19.27
N LEU A 148 8.53 -7.88 -18.12
CA LEU A 148 8.21 -7.10 -16.93
C LEU A 148 8.17 -5.58 -17.20
N PRO A 149 9.13 -4.96 -17.91
CA PRO A 149 9.08 -3.52 -18.19
C PRO A 149 7.81 -3.14 -18.96
N LEU A 150 7.36 -3.95 -19.92
CA LEU A 150 6.13 -3.71 -20.68
C LEU A 150 4.90 -3.73 -19.76
N VAL A 151 4.80 -4.72 -18.87
CA VAL A 151 3.70 -4.84 -17.91
C VAL A 151 3.72 -3.70 -16.89
N VAL A 152 4.90 -3.33 -16.41
CA VAL A 152 5.10 -2.21 -15.46
C VAL A 152 4.65 -0.90 -16.09
N VAL A 153 5.07 -0.61 -17.33
CA VAL A 153 4.62 0.59 -18.04
C VAL A 153 3.11 0.55 -18.26
N ALA A 154 2.52 -0.58 -18.66
CA ALA A 154 1.07 -0.74 -18.83
C ALA A 154 0.24 -0.48 -17.57
N LEU A 155 0.71 -0.93 -16.40
CA LEU A 155 -0.07 -0.84 -15.16
C LEU A 155 0.22 0.41 -14.34
N LEU A 156 1.47 0.88 -14.34
CA LEU A 156 1.89 2.04 -13.54
C LEU A 156 1.95 3.33 -14.35
N GLY A 157 2.09 3.25 -15.68
CA GLY A 157 2.05 4.40 -16.57
C GLY A 157 0.82 5.30 -16.40
N PRO A 158 -0.39 4.74 -16.21
CA PRO A 158 -1.59 5.53 -15.95
C PRO A 158 -1.53 6.42 -14.70
N LEU A 159 -0.68 6.11 -13.72
CA LEU A 159 -0.52 6.93 -12.51
C LEU A 159 -0.07 8.36 -12.84
N GLY A 160 0.62 8.57 -13.98
CA GLY A 160 1.00 9.91 -14.44
C GLY A 160 -0.19 10.83 -14.74
N TRP A 161 -1.39 10.29 -14.93
CA TRP A 161 -2.62 11.09 -15.09
C TRP A 161 -3.08 11.77 -13.81
N ALA A 162 -2.58 11.38 -12.64
CA ALA A 162 -2.88 12.05 -11.38
C ALA A 162 -2.43 13.53 -11.39
N GLU A 163 -1.35 13.84 -12.11
CA GLU A 163 -0.82 15.21 -12.22
C GLU A 163 -1.44 15.99 -13.40
N ARG A 164 -2.04 15.30 -14.38
CA ARG A 164 -2.53 15.89 -15.65
C ARG A 164 -3.99 15.53 -15.93
N TRP A 165 -4.84 15.66 -14.92
CA TRP A 165 -6.24 15.32 -15.05
C TRP A 165 -6.95 16.25 -16.05
N TRP A 166 -7.80 15.65 -16.90
CA TRP A 166 -8.62 16.32 -17.92
C TRP A 166 -7.88 17.22 -18.93
N THR A 167 -6.63 16.90 -19.27
CA THR A 167 -5.89 17.64 -20.31
C THR A 167 -6.28 17.25 -21.74
N GLY A 168 -7.13 16.23 -21.93
CA GLY A 168 -7.62 15.79 -23.24
C GLY A 168 -7.46 14.29 -23.46
N ALA A 169 -8.41 13.71 -24.21
CA ALA A 169 -8.37 12.28 -24.53
C ALA A 169 -7.12 11.96 -25.39
N PRO A 170 -6.29 10.98 -24.98
CA PRO A 170 -5.17 10.53 -25.79
C PRO A 170 -5.65 9.93 -27.11
N GLU A 171 -4.86 10.04 -28.16
CA GLU A 171 -5.18 9.45 -29.47
C GLU A 171 -5.35 7.93 -29.34
N ASP A 172 -4.39 7.25 -28.70
CA ASP A 172 -4.35 5.79 -28.57
C ASP A 172 -4.06 5.31 -27.16
N ALA A 173 -4.37 4.04 -26.91
CA ALA A 173 -4.06 3.32 -25.67
C ALA A 173 -2.58 3.38 -25.27
N ARG A 174 -1.66 3.42 -26.25
CA ARG A 174 -0.22 3.53 -25.99
C ARG A 174 0.12 4.90 -25.40
N ALA A 175 -0.42 5.97 -25.99
CA ALA A 175 -0.22 7.33 -25.49
C ALA A 175 -0.82 7.52 -24.09
N ALA A 176 -1.97 6.87 -23.83
CA ALA A 176 -2.60 6.89 -22.51
C ALA A 176 -1.76 6.24 -21.41
N VAL A 177 -0.89 5.30 -21.76
CA VAL A 177 -0.07 4.53 -20.80
C VAL A 177 1.35 5.08 -20.70
N ALA A 178 1.95 5.56 -21.80
CA ALA A 178 3.35 5.97 -21.87
C ALA A 178 3.61 7.40 -21.36
N VAL A 179 2.86 7.88 -20.35
CA VAL A 179 2.86 9.31 -19.96
C VAL A 179 4.22 9.78 -19.45
N HIS A 180 4.92 9.00 -18.60
CA HIS A 180 6.21 9.36 -17.98
C HIS A 180 7.29 8.28 -18.15
N MET A 181 6.96 7.16 -18.78
CA MET A 181 7.84 6.00 -18.88
C MET A 181 8.20 5.72 -20.33
N PRO A 182 9.47 5.40 -20.63
CA PRO A 182 9.88 5.06 -21.98
C PRO A 182 9.20 3.76 -22.44
N TRP A 183 8.67 3.79 -23.67
CA TRP A 183 8.03 2.62 -24.26
C TRP A 183 9.08 1.65 -24.81
N PRO A 184 8.97 0.32 -24.54
CA PRO A 184 9.94 -0.65 -25.02
C PRO A 184 9.92 -0.78 -26.56
N THR A 185 11.08 -1.05 -27.15
CA THR A 185 11.30 -1.05 -28.61
C THR A 185 10.52 -2.16 -29.35
N TYR A 186 10.28 -3.31 -28.71
CA TYR A 186 9.66 -4.50 -29.33
C TYR A 186 8.49 -5.05 -28.49
N PRO A 187 7.40 -4.29 -28.33
CA PRO A 187 6.34 -4.61 -27.38
C PRO A 187 5.55 -5.88 -27.77
N GLY A 188 5.30 -6.09 -29.06
CA GLY A 188 4.56 -7.26 -29.56
C GLY A 188 5.29 -8.58 -29.31
N GLN A 189 6.60 -8.61 -29.53
CA GLN A 189 7.42 -9.80 -29.30
C GLN A 189 7.62 -10.08 -27.80
N LEU A 190 7.73 -9.04 -26.97
CA LEU A 190 7.78 -9.20 -25.52
C LEU A 190 6.47 -9.76 -24.95
N LEU A 191 5.32 -9.41 -25.54
CA LEU A 191 4.01 -9.93 -25.15
C LEU A 191 3.87 -11.46 -25.37
N LEU A 192 4.60 -12.04 -26.33
CA LEU A 192 4.55 -13.48 -26.59
C LEU A 192 5.07 -14.30 -25.40
N GLY A 193 6.00 -13.76 -24.61
CA GLY A 193 6.53 -14.40 -23.41
C GLY A 193 5.45 -14.84 -22.43
N PRO A 194 4.72 -13.92 -21.79
CA PRO A 194 3.67 -14.25 -20.85
C PRO A 194 2.51 -15.04 -21.48
N VAL A 195 2.17 -14.82 -22.75
CA VAL A 195 1.12 -15.60 -23.45
C VAL A 195 1.49 -17.08 -23.56
N VAL A 196 2.69 -17.37 -24.06
CA VAL A 196 3.17 -18.76 -24.25
C VAL A 196 3.37 -19.44 -22.91
N VAL A 197 3.92 -18.75 -21.90
CA VAL A 197 4.11 -19.32 -20.57
C VAL A 197 2.77 -19.59 -19.87
N ALA A 198 1.77 -18.73 -20.02
CA ALA A 198 0.41 -18.99 -19.53
C ALA A 198 -0.18 -20.26 -20.16
N ALA A 199 -0.04 -20.42 -21.48
CA ALA A 199 -0.50 -21.62 -22.18
C ALA A 199 0.22 -22.89 -21.71
N VAL A 200 1.54 -22.84 -21.52
CA VAL A 200 2.33 -23.95 -21.00
C VAL A 200 1.87 -24.35 -19.59
N LEU A 201 1.71 -23.38 -18.69
CA LEU A 201 1.26 -23.63 -17.32
C LEU A 201 -0.15 -24.24 -17.28
N ALA A 202 -1.05 -23.78 -18.14
CA ALA A 202 -2.42 -24.27 -18.20
C ALA A 202 -2.54 -25.68 -18.82
N LEU A 203 -1.75 -26.00 -19.84
CA LEU A 203 -1.91 -27.24 -20.64
C LEU A 203 -0.99 -28.39 -20.21
N LEU A 204 0.24 -28.08 -19.78
CA LEU A 204 1.29 -29.09 -19.55
C LEU A 204 1.45 -29.48 -18.08
N VAL A 205 1.01 -28.64 -17.13
CA VAL A 205 1.06 -28.97 -15.70
C VAL A 205 -0.20 -29.74 -15.28
N ARG A 206 -0.09 -31.08 -15.25
CA ARG A 206 -1.22 -31.97 -14.92
C ARG A 206 -1.21 -32.53 -13.49
N GLY A 207 -0.14 -32.33 -12.72
CA GLY A 207 -0.02 -32.88 -11.37
C GLY A 207 -0.97 -32.20 -10.37
N GLU A 208 -1.75 -32.98 -9.62
CA GLU A 208 -2.82 -32.47 -8.74
C GLU A 208 -2.35 -31.41 -7.73
N THR A 209 -1.15 -31.60 -7.14
CA THR A 209 -0.60 -30.68 -6.14
C THR A 209 -0.11 -29.35 -6.72
N ARG A 210 0.37 -29.34 -7.96
CA ARG A 210 0.95 -28.14 -8.62
C ARG A 210 -0.03 -27.44 -9.55
N ARG A 211 -1.09 -28.13 -9.99
CA ARG A 211 -2.12 -27.61 -10.88
C ARG A 211 -2.79 -26.32 -10.37
N PRO A 212 -3.21 -26.17 -9.10
CA PRO A 212 -3.85 -24.93 -8.66
C PRO A 212 -2.88 -23.73 -8.67
N GLN A 213 -1.62 -23.94 -8.31
CA GLN A 213 -0.58 -22.91 -8.36
C GLN A 213 -0.26 -22.52 -9.81
N ALA A 214 -0.14 -23.50 -10.71
CA ALA A 214 0.11 -23.25 -12.13
C ALA A 214 -1.05 -22.52 -12.81
N LEU A 215 -2.30 -22.88 -12.49
CA LEU A 215 -3.48 -22.16 -12.99
C LEU A 215 -3.54 -20.73 -12.47
N THR A 216 -3.17 -20.50 -11.20
CA THR A 216 -3.05 -19.14 -10.65
C THR A 216 -1.99 -18.32 -11.37
N GLY A 217 -0.81 -18.91 -11.63
CA GLY A 217 0.22 -18.25 -12.43
C GLY A 217 -0.23 -17.96 -13.85
N ALA A 218 -0.93 -18.91 -14.49
CA ALA A 218 -1.48 -18.74 -15.84
C ALA A 218 -2.54 -17.63 -15.89
N THR A 219 -3.43 -17.52 -14.89
CA THR A 219 -4.44 -16.45 -14.85
C THR A 219 -3.84 -15.08 -14.60
N LEU A 220 -2.80 -14.98 -13.75
CA LEU A 220 -2.06 -13.73 -13.56
C LEU A 220 -1.37 -13.27 -14.85
N LEU A 221 -0.71 -14.19 -15.57
CA LEU A 221 -0.06 -13.90 -16.86
C LEU A 221 -1.08 -13.57 -17.95
N ALA A 222 -2.21 -14.27 -17.99
CA ALA A 222 -3.32 -13.97 -18.88
C ALA A 222 -3.92 -12.58 -18.60
N TRP A 223 -4.09 -12.22 -17.33
CA TRP A 223 -4.55 -10.89 -16.96
C TRP A 223 -3.56 -9.80 -17.37
N ALA A 224 -2.26 -9.98 -17.08
CA ALA A 224 -1.23 -9.02 -17.45
C ALA A 224 -1.12 -8.84 -18.98
N THR A 225 -1.30 -9.92 -19.74
CA THR A 225 -1.30 -9.88 -21.22
C THR A 225 -2.52 -9.15 -21.76
N VAL A 226 -3.72 -9.39 -21.23
CA VAL A 226 -4.92 -8.68 -21.69
C VAL A 226 -4.87 -7.19 -21.31
N MET A 227 -4.31 -6.82 -20.16
CA MET A 227 -4.14 -5.40 -19.78
C MET A 227 -3.11 -4.67 -20.66
N THR A 228 -2.06 -5.36 -21.11
CA THR A 228 -1.04 -4.78 -22.01
C THR A 228 -1.46 -4.75 -23.48
N LEU A 229 -2.37 -5.65 -23.90
CA LEU A 229 -2.77 -5.84 -25.28
C LEU A 229 -3.26 -4.56 -26.00
N PRO A 230 -4.14 -3.71 -25.42
CA PRO A 230 -4.61 -2.50 -26.10
C PRO A 230 -3.47 -1.53 -26.46
N ALA A 231 -2.48 -1.39 -25.57
CA ALA A 231 -1.36 -0.48 -25.77
C ALA A 231 -0.32 -1.03 -26.78
N VAL A 232 -0.18 -2.36 -26.84
CA VAL A 232 0.66 -3.03 -27.86
C VAL A 232 0.04 -2.84 -29.25
N LEU A 233 -1.28 -3.10 -29.37
CA LEU A 233 -2.03 -3.02 -30.63
C LEU A 233 -2.38 -1.58 -31.05
N GLN A 234 -2.09 -0.57 -30.23
CA GLN A 234 -2.46 0.84 -30.48
C GLN A 234 -3.97 0.97 -30.73
N LEU A 235 -4.78 0.32 -29.90
CA LEU A 235 -6.22 0.47 -29.99
C LEU A 235 -6.64 1.90 -29.63
N PRO A 236 -7.76 2.39 -30.19
CA PRO A 236 -8.34 3.67 -29.79
C PRO A 236 -8.58 3.72 -28.27
N TYR A 237 -8.36 4.89 -27.67
CA TYR A 237 -8.56 5.12 -26.23
C TYR A 237 -9.86 4.53 -25.64
N PRO A 238 -11.07 4.74 -26.22
CA PRO A 238 -12.29 4.17 -25.65
C PRO A 238 -12.33 2.64 -25.71
N ALA A 239 -11.74 2.02 -26.74
CA ALA A 239 -11.66 0.57 -26.84
C ALA A 239 -10.76 0.01 -25.72
N ALA A 240 -9.67 0.70 -25.38
CA ALA A 240 -8.82 0.30 -24.26
C ALA A 240 -9.55 0.35 -22.92
N LEU A 241 -10.35 1.41 -22.66
CA LEU A 241 -11.17 1.50 -21.46
C LEU A 241 -12.19 0.36 -21.37
N LEU A 242 -12.84 0.02 -22.48
CA LEU A 242 -13.79 -1.10 -22.54
C LEU A 242 -13.12 -2.45 -22.25
N VAL A 243 -11.92 -2.69 -22.80
CA VAL A 243 -11.16 -3.92 -22.52
C VAL A 243 -10.79 -4.01 -21.04
N HIS A 244 -10.25 -2.94 -20.46
CA HIS A 244 -9.90 -2.91 -19.04
C HIS A 244 -11.15 -3.08 -18.15
N GLY A 245 -12.25 -2.41 -18.49
CA GLY A 245 -13.56 -2.57 -17.85
C GLY A 245 -14.09 -4.01 -17.91
N ALA A 246 -14.04 -4.63 -19.09
CA ALA A 246 -14.48 -6.01 -19.27
C ALA A 246 -13.63 -7.00 -18.45
N VAL A 247 -12.31 -6.81 -18.38
CA VAL A 247 -11.43 -7.67 -17.58
C VAL A 247 -11.68 -7.52 -16.09
N THR A 248 -11.89 -6.30 -15.59
CA THR A 248 -12.24 -6.07 -14.18
C THR A 248 -13.58 -6.69 -13.82
N GLY A 249 -14.59 -6.54 -14.68
CA GLY A 249 -15.89 -7.19 -14.55
C GLY A 249 -15.80 -8.71 -14.58
N ALA A 250 -15.01 -9.28 -15.50
CA ALA A 250 -14.77 -10.72 -15.58
C ALA A 250 -14.06 -11.28 -14.33
N GLY A 251 -13.09 -10.55 -13.78
CA GLY A 251 -12.43 -10.91 -12.52
C GLY A 251 -13.40 -10.94 -11.34
N LEU A 252 -14.29 -9.95 -11.25
CA LEU A 252 -15.34 -9.90 -10.22
C LEU A 252 -16.39 -10.99 -10.42
N ALA A 253 -16.79 -11.28 -11.65
CA ALA A 253 -17.68 -12.40 -11.95
C ALA A 253 -17.05 -13.75 -11.55
N ALA A 254 -15.78 -13.98 -11.90
CA ALA A 254 -15.05 -15.20 -11.54
C ALA A 254 -14.93 -15.37 -10.00
N ALA A 255 -14.78 -14.25 -9.28
CA ALA A 255 -14.80 -14.26 -7.82
C ALA A 255 -16.20 -14.48 -7.24
N ALA A 256 -17.23 -13.91 -7.85
CA ALA A 256 -18.63 -14.06 -7.43
C ALA A 256 -19.12 -15.50 -7.62
N PHE A 257 -18.76 -16.15 -8.73
CA PHE A 257 -19.06 -17.56 -9.03
C PHE A 257 -18.11 -18.55 -8.33
N ARG A 258 -17.21 -18.08 -7.44
CA ARG A 258 -16.24 -18.90 -6.69
C ARG A 258 -15.32 -19.78 -7.54
N LEU A 259 -15.15 -19.43 -8.82
CA LEU A 259 -14.17 -20.11 -9.69
C LEU A 259 -12.74 -19.81 -9.21
N LEU A 260 -12.50 -18.54 -8.88
CA LEU A 260 -11.20 -17.99 -8.51
C LEU A 260 -11.43 -16.87 -7.47
N PRO A 261 -11.85 -17.18 -6.22
CA PRO A 261 -12.35 -16.17 -5.29
C PRO A 261 -11.27 -15.14 -4.88
N VAL A 262 -10.07 -15.60 -4.53
CA VAL A 262 -8.97 -14.73 -4.08
C VAL A 262 -8.24 -14.07 -5.25
N THR A 263 -7.94 -14.84 -6.29
CA THR A 263 -7.25 -14.37 -7.49
C THR A 263 -8.14 -13.44 -8.33
N GLY A 264 -9.43 -13.74 -8.47
CA GLY A 264 -10.38 -12.87 -9.19
C GLY A 264 -10.59 -11.52 -8.51
N THR A 265 -10.71 -11.49 -7.17
CA THR A 265 -10.84 -10.24 -6.41
C THR A 265 -9.59 -9.38 -6.50
N THR A 266 -8.41 -9.96 -6.28
CA THR A 266 -7.13 -9.24 -6.39
C THR A 266 -6.90 -8.69 -7.79
N LEU A 267 -7.16 -9.47 -8.84
CA LEU A 267 -7.03 -9.04 -10.23
C LEU A 267 -8.03 -7.93 -10.60
N ALA A 268 -9.26 -8.03 -10.10
CA ALA A 268 -10.28 -7.01 -10.35
C ALA A 268 -9.97 -5.70 -9.61
N LEU A 269 -9.51 -5.77 -8.36
CA LEU A 269 -9.06 -4.58 -7.61
C LEU A 269 -7.88 -3.91 -8.32
N GLY A 270 -6.82 -4.66 -8.66
CA GLY A 270 -5.67 -4.12 -9.37
C GLY A 270 -6.03 -3.53 -10.74
N GLY A 271 -6.90 -4.21 -11.50
CA GLY A 271 -7.37 -3.72 -12.79
C GLY A 271 -8.25 -2.47 -12.66
N SER A 272 -9.08 -2.39 -11.61
CA SER A 272 -9.97 -1.25 -11.39
C SER A 272 -9.20 0.03 -11.05
N VAL A 273 -8.07 -0.10 -10.34
CA VAL A 273 -7.17 1.02 -10.06
C VAL A 273 -6.54 1.54 -11.35
N SER A 274 -5.95 0.66 -12.16
CA SER A 274 -5.38 1.05 -13.47
C SER A 274 -6.44 1.70 -14.38
N LEU A 275 -7.64 1.12 -14.45
CA LEU A 275 -8.76 1.66 -15.22
C LEU A 275 -9.21 3.04 -14.70
N ALA A 276 -9.30 3.21 -13.38
CA ALA A 276 -9.64 4.49 -12.78
C ALA A 276 -8.63 5.55 -13.19
N PHE A 277 -7.32 5.29 -13.07
CA PHE A 277 -6.28 6.21 -13.49
C PHE A 277 -6.28 6.52 -15.00
N LEU A 278 -6.50 5.52 -15.85
CA LEU A 278 -6.64 5.72 -17.30
C LEU A 278 -7.83 6.62 -17.66
N SER A 279 -8.89 6.60 -16.85
CA SER A 279 -10.08 7.41 -17.07
C SER A 279 -9.87 8.90 -16.75
N LEU A 280 -8.84 9.28 -15.98
CA LEU A 280 -8.55 10.69 -15.63
C LEU A 280 -8.17 11.54 -16.83
N ALA A 281 -7.81 10.94 -17.97
CA ALA A 281 -7.41 11.69 -19.15
C ALA A 281 -8.56 12.53 -19.74
N SER A 282 -9.82 12.07 -19.61
CA SER A 282 -10.98 12.81 -20.10
C SER A 282 -12.13 12.84 -19.09
N GLN A 283 -12.76 14.00 -18.94
CA GLN A 283 -13.89 14.23 -18.03
C GLN A 283 -15.04 13.22 -18.20
N PRO A 284 -15.58 12.97 -19.42
CA PRO A 284 -16.66 11.99 -19.58
C PRO A 284 -16.21 10.56 -19.27
N ALA A 285 -14.97 10.19 -19.58
CA ALA A 285 -14.45 8.87 -19.21
C ALA A 285 -14.33 8.73 -17.68
N THR A 286 -13.83 9.75 -16.98
CA THR A 286 -13.70 9.72 -15.52
C THR A 286 -15.06 9.46 -14.86
N LEU A 287 -16.09 10.22 -15.24
CA LEU A 287 -17.43 10.10 -14.64
C LEU A 287 -18.11 8.76 -14.95
N THR A 288 -18.01 8.29 -16.20
CA THR A 288 -18.60 7.01 -16.63
C THR A 288 -17.88 5.82 -16.00
N VAL A 289 -16.55 5.81 -15.99
CA VAL A 289 -15.78 4.71 -15.40
C VAL A 289 -15.97 4.65 -13.89
N LEU A 290 -15.90 5.78 -13.18
CA LEU A 290 -16.08 5.78 -11.72
C LEU A 290 -17.50 5.38 -11.30
N SER A 291 -18.53 5.79 -12.06
CA SER A 291 -19.92 5.35 -11.80
C SER A 291 -20.10 3.86 -12.06
N VAL A 292 -19.56 3.33 -13.16
CA VAL A 292 -19.59 1.89 -13.47
C VAL A 292 -18.83 1.08 -12.41
N LEU A 293 -17.62 1.50 -12.03
CA LEU A 293 -16.84 0.83 -10.99
C LEU A 293 -17.56 0.83 -9.65
N THR A 294 -18.12 1.97 -9.24
CA THR A 294 -18.91 2.09 -8.00
C THR A 294 -20.08 1.10 -8.01
N ALA A 295 -20.86 1.07 -9.09
CA ALA A 295 -22.00 0.16 -9.24
C ALA A 295 -21.58 -1.32 -9.27
N LEU A 296 -20.49 -1.65 -9.97
CA LEU A 296 -20.02 -3.02 -10.14
C LEU A 296 -19.48 -3.59 -8.83
N PHE A 297 -18.68 -2.82 -8.09
CA PHE A 297 -18.22 -3.23 -6.76
C PHE A 297 -19.34 -3.28 -5.71
N ALA A 298 -20.32 -2.36 -5.78
CA ALA A 298 -21.51 -2.41 -4.93
C ALA A 298 -22.41 -3.62 -5.23
N ALA A 299 -22.57 -4.00 -6.50
CA ALA A 299 -23.27 -5.23 -6.88
C ALA A 299 -22.51 -6.46 -6.40
N ALA A 300 -21.17 -6.46 -6.50
CA ALA A 300 -20.34 -7.55 -6.02
C ALA A 300 -20.38 -7.69 -4.48
N SER A 301 -20.53 -6.59 -3.73
CA SER A 301 -20.67 -6.64 -2.25
C SER A 301 -21.98 -7.30 -1.78
N LEU A 302 -22.97 -7.49 -2.65
CA LEU A 302 -24.15 -8.31 -2.33
C LEU A 302 -23.79 -9.78 -2.04
N ARG A 303 -22.57 -10.21 -2.39
CA ARG A 303 -22.03 -11.52 -2.02
C ARG A 303 -21.22 -11.40 -0.71
N PRO A 304 -21.66 -12.03 0.40
CA PRO A 304 -21.03 -11.85 1.71
C PRO A 304 -19.54 -12.20 1.76
N HIS A 305 -19.07 -13.14 0.93
CA HIS A 305 -17.66 -13.52 0.87
C HIS A 305 -16.77 -12.50 0.15
N LEU A 306 -17.34 -11.56 -0.61
CA LEU A 306 -16.62 -10.48 -1.30
C LEU A 306 -16.74 -9.13 -0.60
N ALA A 307 -17.81 -8.93 0.17
CA ALA A 307 -18.14 -7.68 0.84
C ALA A 307 -16.97 -7.01 1.61
N PRO A 308 -16.09 -7.74 2.33
CA PRO A 308 -14.97 -7.11 3.03
C PRO A 308 -13.99 -6.34 2.14
N PHE A 309 -13.92 -6.67 0.85
CA PHE A 309 -13.02 -6.04 -0.11
C PHE A 309 -13.76 -5.17 -1.13
N THR A 310 -14.95 -5.59 -1.57
CA THR A 310 -15.69 -4.88 -2.61
C THR A 310 -16.50 -3.70 -2.08
N ALA A 311 -17.02 -3.76 -0.84
CA ALA A 311 -17.71 -2.63 -0.23
C ALA A 311 -16.79 -1.43 0.06
N PRO A 312 -15.58 -1.59 0.65
CA PRO A 312 -14.67 -0.45 0.78
C PRO A 312 -14.21 0.09 -0.58
N ALA A 313 -13.97 -0.79 -1.57
CA ALA A 313 -13.62 -0.35 -2.92
C ALA A 313 -14.74 0.49 -3.57
N SER A 314 -16.01 0.10 -3.44
CA SER A 314 -17.12 0.89 -3.97
C SER A 314 -17.25 2.25 -3.28
N LEU A 315 -17.01 2.34 -1.97
CA LEU A 315 -17.02 3.61 -1.24
C LEU A 315 -15.86 4.53 -1.66
N VAL A 316 -14.68 3.97 -1.93
CA VAL A 316 -13.54 4.73 -2.46
C VAL A 316 -13.87 5.29 -3.85
N TYR A 317 -14.41 4.48 -4.75
CA TYR A 317 -14.83 4.94 -6.08
C TYR A 317 -16.00 5.93 -6.02
N ALA A 318 -16.94 5.78 -5.08
CA ALA A 318 -18.00 6.74 -4.85
C ALA A 318 -17.47 8.09 -4.34
N THR A 319 -16.44 8.07 -3.48
CA THR A 319 -15.77 9.29 -2.99
C THR A 319 -15.05 10.00 -4.13
N ALA A 320 -14.30 9.25 -4.94
CA ALA A 320 -13.64 9.77 -6.13
C ALA A 320 -14.65 10.33 -7.14
N LEU A 321 -15.78 9.64 -7.35
CA LEU A 321 -16.86 10.11 -8.21
C LEU A 321 -17.45 11.42 -7.68
N ALA A 322 -17.73 11.53 -6.38
CA ALA A 322 -18.25 12.76 -5.76
C ALA A 322 -17.27 13.95 -5.90
N CYS A 323 -15.97 13.69 -5.80
CA CYS A 323 -14.96 14.73 -6.06
C CYS A 323 -14.94 15.12 -7.54
N ALA A 324 -14.93 14.13 -8.44
CA ALA A 324 -14.90 14.36 -9.88
C ALA A 324 -16.17 15.06 -10.40
N THR A 325 -17.35 14.73 -9.88
CA THR A 325 -18.61 15.42 -10.25
C THR A 325 -18.62 16.86 -9.76
N GLY A 326 -18.12 17.11 -8.54
CA GLY A 326 -17.97 18.45 -8.01
C GLY A 326 -17.02 19.31 -8.84
N LEU A 327 -15.87 18.76 -9.24
CA LEU A 327 -14.92 19.42 -10.15
C LEU A 327 -15.52 19.63 -11.54
N ALA A 328 -16.27 18.65 -12.07
CA ALA A 328 -16.89 18.72 -13.40
C ALA A 328 -17.99 19.78 -13.50
N ALA A 329 -18.62 20.12 -12.37
CA ALA A 329 -19.65 21.14 -12.26
C ALA A 329 -19.10 22.53 -11.87
N ASP A 330 -17.76 22.70 -11.85
CA ASP A 330 -17.06 23.91 -11.38
C ASP A 330 -17.48 24.37 -9.98
N TRP A 331 -17.84 23.41 -9.11
CA TRP A 331 -18.19 23.73 -7.73
C TRP A 331 -16.93 24.06 -6.93
N ARG A 332 -17.03 25.08 -6.07
CA ARG A 332 -15.99 25.35 -5.07
C ARG A 332 -15.80 24.12 -4.17
N PRO A 333 -14.57 23.82 -3.71
CA PRO A 333 -14.28 22.64 -2.88
C PRO A 333 -15.17 22.49 -1.65
N GLN A 334 -15.57 23.61 -1.04
CA GLN A 334 -16.48 23.63 0.10
C GLN A 334 -17.86 22.98 -0.19
N HIS A 335 -18.38 23.10 -1.41
CA HIS A 335 -19.68 22.52 -1.78
C HIS A 335 -19.53 21.05 -2.18
N THR A 336 -18.40 20.68 -2.77
CA THR A 336 -18.11 19.27 -3.09
C THR A 336 -17.98 18.42 -1.83
N ALA A 337 -17.52 19.02 -0.72
CA ALA A 337 -17.52 18.38 0.61
C ALA A 337 -18.89 17.83 1.02
N LEU A 338 -19.99 18.53 0.71
CA LEU A 338 -21.35 18.07 1.02
C LEU A 338 -21.72 16.81 0.24
N LEU A 339 -21.32 16.74 -1.02
CA LEU A 339 -21.55 15.57 -1.87
C LEU A 339 -20.72 14.37 -1.39
N VAL A 340 -19.44 14.61 -1.02
CA VAL A 340 -18.57 13.57 -0.46
C VAL A 340 -19.16 12.99 0.83
N LEU A 341 -19.86 13.79 1.63
CA LEU A 341 -20.45 13.36 2.91
C LEU A 341 -21.56 12.30 2.77
N VAL A 342 -22.13 12.13 1.58
CA VAL A 342 -23.05 11.02 1.30
C VAL A 342 -22.35 9.66 1.51
N VAL A 343 -21.04 9.57 1.25
CA VAL A 343 -20.26 8.33 1.39
C VAL A 343 -20.12 7.86 2.85
N PRO A 344 -19.63 8.67 3.82
CA PRO A 344 -19.59 8.26 5.22
C PRO A 344 -20.99 7.94 5.78
N ALA A 345 -22.02 8.66 5.34
CA ALA A 345 -23.40 8.35 5.73
C ALA A 345 -23.84 6.96 5.22
N ALA A 346 -23.59 6.66 3.94
CA ALA A 346 -23.86 5.35 3.37
C ALA A 346 -23.05 4.24 4.06
N ALA A 347 -21.76 4.48 4.35
CA ALA A 347 -20.90 3.55 5.07
C ALA A 347 -21.45 3.24 6.48
N ALA A 348 -21.90 4.26 7.22
CA ALA A 348 -22.50 4.08 8.53
C ALA A 348 -23.81 3.27 8.47
N LEU A 349 -24.65 3.51 7.46
CA LEU A 349 -25.89 2.75 7.23
C LEU A 349 -25.61 1.29 6.83
N LEU A 350 -24.61 1.04 5.97
CA LEU A 350 -24.19 -0.31 5.59
C LEU A 350 -23.62 -1.06 6.80
N ALA A 351 -22.78 -0.41 7.62
CA ALA A 351 -22.23 -0.99 8.84
C ALA A 351 -23.29 -1.27 9.92
N ALA A 352 -24.46 -0.60 9.85
CA ALA A 352 -25.59 -0.87 10.74
C ALA A 352 -26.38 -2.14 10.37
N ARG A 353 -26.18 -2.72 9.17
CA ARG A 353 -26.91 -3.92 8.76
C ARG A 353 -26.49 -5.16 9.59
N PRO A 354 -27.44 -5.95 10.10
CA PRO A 354 -27.14 -7.21 10.79
C PRO A 354 -26.65 -8.26 9.76
N GLY A 355 -25.49 -8.87 10.00
CA GLY A 355 -25.00 -10.03 9.22
C GLY A 355 -23.57 -9.95 8.65
N GLU A 356 -23.00 -8.76 8.46
CA GLU A 356 -21.72 -8.60 7.75
C GLU A 356 -20.52 -8.27 8.67
N SER A 357 -20.30 -9.08 9.71
CA SER A 357 -19.29 -8.79 10.75
C SER A 357 -17.89 -8.47 10.20
N HIS A 358 -17.43 -9.23 9.18
CA HIS A 358 -16.10 -9.07 8.61
C HIS A 358 -15.92 -7.82 7.71
N ALA A 359 -17.00 -7.29 7.12
CA ALA A 359 -16.94 -6.13 6.25
C ALA A 359 -17.11 -4.80 7.01
N ARG A 360 -17.61 -4.85 8.25
CA ARG A 360 -17.90 -3.65 9.06
C ARG A 360 -16.68 -2.78 9.32
N VAL A 361 -15.56 -3.36 9.76
CA VAL A 361 -14.37 -2.56 10.10
C VAL A 361 -13.79 -1.87 8.85
N PRO A 362 -13.56 -2.56 7.71
CA PRO A 362 -13.13 -1.89 6.48
C PRO A 362 -14.09 -0.80 5.99
N VAL A 363 -15.40 -1.03 6.07
CA VAL A 363 -16.43 -0.05 5.67
C VAL A 363 -16.44 1.17 6.59
N GLU A 364 -16.33 0.98 7.91
CA GLU A 364 -16.25 2.09 8.86
C GLU A 364 -14.97 2.91 8.69
N VAL A 365 -13.83 2.27 8.46
CA VAL A 365 -12.55 2.95 8.21
C VAL A 365 -12.61 3.75 6.91
N THR A 366 -13.12 3.17 5.82
CA THR A 366 -13.26 3.88 4.53
C THR A 366 -14.28 5.01 4.58
N GLY A 367 -15.38 4.83 5.33
CA GLY A 367 -16.31 5.91 5.63
C GLY A 367 -15.64 7.04 6.42
N ALA A 368 -14.89 6.72 7.47
CA ALA A 368 -14.18 7.71 8.28
C ALA A 368 -13.13 8.49 7.48
N THR A 369 -12.36 7.83 6.59
CA THR A 369 -11.39 8.50 5.72
C THR A 369 -12.09 9.42 4.69
N ALA A 370 -13.23 9.01 4.13
CA ALA A 370 -14.04 9.89 3.27
C ALA A 370 -14.58 11.10 4.04
N GLY A 371 -14.99 10.92 5.30
CA GLY A 371 -15.38 12.02 6.20
C GLY A 371 -14.24 13.00 6.47
N LEU A 372 -13.02 12.51 6.71
CA LEU A 372 -11.83 13.36 6.86
C LEU A 372 -11.53 14.15 5.57
N LEU A 373 -11.71 13.53 4.40
CA LEU A 373 -11.56 14.21 3.12
C LEU A 373 -12.60 15.32 2.95
N ALA A 374 -13.87 15.09 3.33
CA ALA A 374 -14.90 16.12 3.32
C ALA A 374 -14.55 17.32 4.24
N VAL A 375 -14.02 17.04 5.44
CA VAL A 375 -13.53 18.10 6.35
C VAL A 375 -12.39 18.90 5.71
N GLY A 376 -11.43 18.22 5.07
CA GLY A 376 -10.32 18.87 4.36
C GLY A 376 -10.78 19.79 3.22
N LEU A 377 -11.79 19.37 2.45
CA LEU A 377 -12.38 20.17 1.37
C LEU A 377 -13.10 21.44 1.87
N ALA A 378 -13.60 21.43 3.11
CA ALA A 378 -14.32 22.55 3.72
C ALA A 378 -13.42 23.49 4.53
N ILE A 379 -12.12 23.17 4.72
CA ILE A 379 -11.24 23.87 5.67
C ILE A 379 -11.06 25.37 5.39
N THR A 380 -11.11 25.76 4.12
CA THR A 380 -10.94 27.16 3.69
C THR A 380 -12.18 28.02 3.92
N ALA A 381 -13.30 27.41 4.33
CA ALA A 381 -14.58 28.08 4.51
C ALA A 381 -15.17 27.74 5.89
N PRO A 382 -14.86 28.53 6.94
CA PRO A 382 -15.32 28.29 8.31
C PRO A 382 -16.81 27.94 8.47
N PRO A 383 -17.78 28.66 7.83
CA PRO A 383 -19.19 28.32 8.01
C PRO A 383 -19.58 26.98 7.39
N MET A 384 -18.90 26.55 6.32
CA MET A 384 -19.09 25.24 5.70
C MET A 384 -18.40 24.15 6.53
N LEU A 385 -17.19 24.41 7.02
CA LEU A 385 -16.45 23.50 7.90
C LEU A 385 -17.28 23.16 9.15
N ALA A 386 -17.90 24.15 9.79
CA ALA A 386 -18.79 23.93 10.93
C ALA A 386 -19.98 23.00 10.59
N LEU A 387 -20.55 23.15 9.39
CA LEU A 387 -21.65 22.30 8.92
C LEU A 387 -21.17 20.88 8.61
N VAL A 388 -20.03 20.72 7.94
CA VAL A 388 -19.46 19.40 7.64
C VAL A 388 -19.10 18.66 8.93
N LEU A 389 -18.46 19.35 9.90
CA LEU A 389 -18.15 18.79 11.21
C LEU A 389 -19.42 18.37 11.97
N SER A 390 -20.49 19.17 11.93
CA SER A 390 -21.74 18.81 12.61
C SER A 390 -22.40 17.60 11.97
N LEU A 391 -22.44 17.51 10.64
CA LEU A 391 -22.97 16.34 9.95
C LEU A 391 -22.10 15.09 10.14
N CYS A 392 -20.76 15.21 10.16
CA CYS A 392 -19.87 14.13 10.58
C CYS A 392 -20.17 13.69 12.03
N GLY A 393 -20.45 14.65 12.92
CA GLY A 393 -20.88 14.39 14.30
C GLY A 393 -22.19 13.60 14.37
N VAL A 394 -23.18 13.94 13.52
CA VAL A 394 -24.45 13.19 13.40
C VAL A 394 -24.19 11.77 12.93
N ILE A 395 -23.34 11.57 11.92
CA ILE A 395 -22.99 10.24 11.42
C ILE A 395 -22.31 9.42 12.53
N ALA A 396 -21.32 10.00 13.23
CA ALA A 396 -20.65 9.36 14.35
C ALA A 396 -21.62 9.04 15.51
N ALA A 397 -22.54 9.94 15.84
CA ALA A 397 -23.57 9.70 16.86
C ALA A 397 -24.48 8.53 16.47
N GLY A 398 -24.91 8.47 15.20
CA GLY A 398 -25.67 7.35 14.65
C GLY A 398 -24.90 6.02 14.76
N THR A 399 -23.59 6.03 14.50
CA THR A 399 -22.76 4.83 14.69
C THR A 399 -22.65 4.38 16.14
N ALA A 400 -22.72 5.32 17.10
CA ALA A 400 -22.60 5.09 18.54
C ALA A 400 -23.85 4.52 19.21
N VAL A 401 -25.01 4.57 18.54
CA VAL A 401 -26.25 3.90 18.99
C VAL A 401 -26.06 2.39 19.14
N ARG A 402 -25.12 1.81 18.38
CA ARG A 402 -24.77 0.38 18.45
C ARG A 402 -23.98 0.08 19.73
N SER A 403 -24.37 -0.99 20.44
CA SER A 403 -23.72 -1.45 21.68
C SER A 403 -22.20 -1.61 21.53
N ASP A 404 -21.78 -2.14 20.39
CA ASP A 404 -20.38 -2.49 20.11
C ASP A 404 -19.51 -1.27 19.76
N ARG A 405 -20.13 -0.11 19.50
CA ARG A 405 -19.47 1.12 19.03
C ARG A 405 -19.81 2.35 19.88
N ARG A 406 -20.29 2.16 21.11
CA ARG A 406 -20.44 3.24 22.11
C ARG A 406 -19.26 4.21 22.22
N PRO A 407 -17.97 3.80 22.11
CA PRO A 407 -16.87 4.78 22.13
C PRO A 407 -16.89 5.78 20.97
N ALA A 408 -17.56 5.50 19.84
CA ALA A 408 -17.75 6.47 18.76
C ALA A 408 -18.57 7.71 19.20
N GLY A 409 -19.30 7.61 20.31
CA GLY A 409 -20.01 8.74 20.91
C GLY A 409 -19.05 9.84 21.38
N TYR A 410 -17.83 9.50 21.81
CA TYR A 410 -16.80 10.50 22.14
C TYR A 410 -16.34 11.26 20.91
N ALA A 411 -16.19 10.58 19.77
CA ALA A 411 -15.86 11.23 18.50
C ALA A 411 -16.99 12.15 18.03
N ALA A 412 -18.24 11.71 18.16
CA ALA A 412 -19.41 12.55 17.85
C ALA A 412 -19.44 13.83 18.72
N ALA A 413 -19.24 13.69 20.03
CA ALA A 413 -19.18 14.83 20.94
C ALA A 413 -18.05 15.81 20.58
N ALA A 414 -16.86 15.28 20.27
CA ALA A 414 -15.73 16.11 19.83
C ALA A 414 -16.03 16.86 18.52
N LEU A 415 -16.65 16.18 17.54
CA LEU A 415 -17.02 16.78 16.25
C LEU A 415 -18.08 17.88 16.41
N PHE A 416 -19.11 17.68 17.25
CA PHE A 416 -20.08 18.72 17.55
C PHE A 416 -19.48 19.91 18.30
N LEU A 417 -18.55 19.65 19.23
CA LEU A 417 -17.84 20.70 19.95
C LEU A 417 -17.01 21.55 18.98
N LEU A 418 -16.22 20.91 18.12
CA LEU A 418 -15.44 21.58 17.08
C LEU A 418 -16.34 22.35 16.11
N ALA A 419 -17.47 21.78 15.70
CA ALA A 419 -18.45 22.46 14.85
C ALA A 419 -18.97 23.74 15.51
N GLY A 420 -19.26 23.69 16.82
CA GLY A 420 -19.68 24.85 17.60
C GLY A 420 -18.62 25.95 17.65
N TRP A 421 -17.36 25.59 17.93
CA TRP A 421 -16.26 26.57 17.96
C TRP A 421 -16.00 27.22 16.60
N VAL A 422 -15.96 26.41 15.54
CA VAL A 422 -15.77 26.93 14.18
C VAL A 422 -16.94 27.84 13.79
N ARG A 423 -18.17 27.52 14.21
CA ARG A 423 -19.34 28.38 13.96
C ARG A 423 -19.24 29.71 14.69
N LEU A 424 -18.84 29.72 15.96
CA LEU A 424 -18.65 30.95 16.74
C LEU A 424 -17.55 31.84 16.13
N ALA A 425 -16.44 31.23 15.71
CA ALA A 425 -15.37 31.94 14.99
C ALA A 425 -15.86 32.50 13.64
N ALA A 426 -16.67 31.73 12.89
CA ALA A 426 -17.22 32.18 11.61
C ALA A 426 -18.21 33.35 11.74
N TRP A 427 -18.83 33.53 12.90
CA TRP A 427 -19.71 34.65 13.22
C TRP A 427 -18.99 35.82 13.90
N ASP A 428 -17.67 35.76 14.00
CA ASP A 428 -16.83 36.79 14.63
C ASP A 428 -17.29 37.15 16.05
N VAL A 429 -17.73 36.12 16.80
CA VAL A 429 -18.19 36.32 18.18
C VAL A 429 -16.97 36.56 19.06
N GLY A 430 -16.72 37.83 19.38
CA GLY A 430 -15.64 38.23 20.27
C GLY A 430 -15.76 37.65 21.68
N THR A 431 -16.98 37.52 22.23
CA THR A 431 -17.22 37.04 23.60
C THR A 431 -17.66 35.56 23.63
N VAL A 432 -16.76 34.67 23.25
CA VAL A 432 -17.00 33.21 23.17
C VAL A 432 -17.49 32.64 24.51
N GLU A 433 -17.00 33.21 25.61
CA GLU A 433 -17.31 32.82 26.98
C GLU A 433 -18.81 32.93 27.31
N ALA A 434 -19.51 33.90 26.72
CA ALA A 434 -20.95 34.09 26.93
C ALA A 434 -21.77 32.91 26.39
N TYR A 435 -21.25 32.19 25.40
CA TYR A 435 -21.92 31.06 24.75
C TYR A 435 -21.46 29.71 25.28
N THR A 436 -20.24 29.60 25.81
CA THR A 436 -19.70 28.33 26.33
C THR A 436 -19.93 28.15 27.84
N LEU A 437 -19.93 29.23 28.64
CA LEU A 437 -20.13 29.17 30.09
C LEU A 437 -21.49 28.57 30.51
N PRO A 438 -22.63 28.91 29.86
CA PRO A 438 -23.93 28.30 30.19
C PRO A 438 -23.98 26.79 29.96
N VAL A 439 -23.05 26.23 29.17
CA VAL A 439 -22.92 24.80 28.91
C VAL A 439 -21.94 24.14 29.88
N THR A 440 -20.81 24.80 30.16
CA THR A 440 -19.79 24.28 31.07
C THR A 440 -20.25 24.19 32.51
N VAL A 441 -21.00 25.18 33.02
CA VAL A 441 -21.46 25.18 34.43
C VAL A 441 -22.35 23.96 34.75
N PRO A 442 -23.43 23.66 34.01
CA PRO A 442 -24.21 22.45 34.22
C PRO A 442 -23.40 21.17 34.04
N ALA A 443 -22.50 21.11 33.05
CA ALA A 443 -21.67 19.93 32.81
C ALA A 443 -20.75 19.61 34.00
N LEU A 444 -20.16 20.64 34.63
CA LEU A 444 -19.36 20.48 35.85
C LEU A 444 -20.22 20.07 37.06
N CYS A 445 -21.42 20.63 37.20
CA CYS A 445 -22.37 20.24 38.25
C CYS A 445 -22.78 18.76 38.13
N VAL A 446 -23.10 18.29 36.93
CA VAL A 446 -23.42 16.88 36.66
C VAL A 446 -22.21 15.98 36.90
N GLY A 447 -21.02 16.40 36.47
CA GLY A 447 -19.76 15.69 36.74
C GLY A 447 -19.47 15.56 38.23
N ALA A 448 -19.69 16.62 39.00
CA ALA A 448 -19.54 16.64 40.45
C ALA A 448 -20.55 15.75 41.16
N TRP A 449 -21.81 15.82 40.75
CA TRP A 449 -22.87 14.99 41.30
C TRP A 449 -22.65 13.50 40.99
N ARG A 450 -22.27 13.15 39.75
CA ARG A 450 -21.95 11.77 39.37
C ARG A 450 -20.82 11.21 40.23
N ARG A 451 -19.77 11.99 40.46
CA ARG A 451 -18.63 11.55 41.27
C ARG A 451 -18.90 11.52 42.77
N SER A 452 -19.83 12.35 43.27
CA SER A 452 -20.31 12.22 44.65
C SER A 452 -21.06 10.91 44.89
N ARG A 453 -21.63 10.30 43.85
CA ARG A 453 -22.30 9.00 43.91
C ARG A 453 -21.39 7.82 43.56
N ASP A 454 -20.39 8.04 42.72
CA ASP A 454 -19.42 7.02 42.31
C ASP A 454 -17.98 7.55 42.47
N PRO A 455 -17.32 7.27 43.60
CA PRO A 455 -15.95 7.68 43.86
C PRO A 455 -14.90 7.09 42.91
N GLN A 456 -15.23 5.99 42.21
CA GLN A 456 -14.32 5.36 41.23
C GLN A 456 -14.38 6.00 39.85
N ALA A 457 -15.33 6.91 39.59
CA ALA A 457 -15.43 7.61 38.32
C ALA A 457 -14.18 8.46 38.03
N SER A 458 -13.61 8.29 36.84
CA SER A 458 -12.40 9.01 36.44
C SER A 458 -12.64 10.51 36.33
N SER A 459 -11.68 11.31 36.82
CA SER A 459 -11.78 12.79 36.76
C SER A 459 -11.90 13.33 35.32
N TRP A 460 -11.36 12.60 34.34
CA TRP A 460 -11.43 12.94 32.92
C TRP A 460 -12.84 12.83 32.33
N THR A 461 -13.58 11.77 32.65
CA THR A 461 -14.96 11.60 32.16
C THR A 461 -15.95 12.55 32.82
N ALA A 462 -15.67 12.97 34.06
CA ALA A 462 -16.55 13.85 34.82
C ALA A 462 -16.37 15.34 34.47
N TYR A 463 -15.13 15.81 34.33
CA TYR A 463 -14.84 17.24 34.23
C TYR A 463 -14.13 17.65 32.92
N GLY A 464 -13.47 16.71 32.24
CA GLY A 464 -12.62 17.02 31.09
C GLY A 464 -13.38 17.67 29.94
N ALA A 465 -14.52 17.10 29.54
CA ALA A 465 -15.32 17.63 28.43
C ALA A 465 -15.91 19.02 28.74
N GLY A 466 -16.40 19.23 29.96
CA GLY A 466 -16.97 20.53 30.38
C GLY A 466 -15.91 21.64 30.45
N LEU A 467 -14.73 21.34 30.99
CA LEU A 467 -13.61 22.29 31.05
C LEU A 467 -13.04 22.60 29.67
N ALA A 468 -12.82 21.57 28.85
CA ALA A 468 -12.31 21.72 27.49
C ALA A 468 -13.24 22.58 26.62
N ALA A 469 -14.56 22.43 26.78
CA ALA A 469 -15.58 23.15 26.01
C ALA A 469 -15.51 24.68 26.13
N THR A 470 -15.00 25.20 27.26
CA THR A 470 -14.84 26.66 27.49
C THR A 470 -13.39 27.10 27.43
N LEU A 471 -12.45 26.38 28.07
CA LEU A 471 -11.07 26.85 28.22
C LEU A 471 -10.26 26.86 26.90
N LEU A 472 -10.50 25.89 26.02
CA LEU A 472 -9.78 25.82 24.73
C LEU A 472 -10.19 26.92 23.74
N PRO A 473 -11.49 27.19 23.50
CA PRO A 473 -11.87 28.26 22.59
C PRO A 473 -11.56 29.65 23.17
N SER A 474 -11.60 29.83 24.50
CA SER A 474 -11.18 31.08 25.14
C SER A 474 -9.68 31.32 25.06
N LEU A 475 -8.84 30.27 25.14
CA LEU A 475 -7.40 30.36 24.89
C LEU A 475 -7.11 30.77 23.44
N ALA A 476 -7.77 30.14 22.47
CA ALA A 476 -7.59 30.47 21.06
C ALA A 476 -8.00 31.92 20.74
N ALA A 477 -9.07 32.40 21.38
CA ALA A 477 -9.55 33.76 21.22
C ALA A 477 -8.62 34.79 21.92
N ALA A 478 -8.08 34.45 23.09
CA ALA A 478 -7.10 35.29 23.79
C ALA A 478 -5.83 35.57 22.96
N TRP A 479 -5.36 34.59 22.16
CA TRP A 479 -4.18 34.76 21.31
C TRP A 479 -4.36 35.72 20.12
N HIS A 480 -5.61 36.02 19.75
CA HIS A 480 -5.91 36.94 18.65
C HIS A 480 -6.42 38.30 19.17
N ASP A 481 -6.57 38.45 20.49
CA ASP A 481 -7.15 39.64 21.10
C ASP A 481 -6.08 40.71 21.36
N PRO A 482 -6.26 41.95 20.88
CA PRO A 482 -5.33 43.04 21.17
C PRO A 482 -5.34 43.50 22.64
N HIS A 483 -6.35 43.10 23.43
CA HIS A 483 -6.62 43.61 24.77
C HIS A 483 -6.16 42.66 25.87
N TRP A 484 -5.50 43.21 26.90
CA TRP A 484 -4.86 42.45 27.98
C TRP A 484 -5.86 41.86 29.00
N THR A 485 -7.12 42.26 28.94
CA THR A 485 -8.15 41.88 29.91
C THR A 485 -8.55 40.41 29.80
N ARG A 486 -8.63 39.88 28.58
CA ARG A 486 -9.06 38.50 28.32
C ARG A 486 -8.02 37.45 28.71
N PRO A 487 -6.73 37.60 28.38
CA PRO A 487 -5.67 36.74 28.92
C PRO A 487 -5.63 36.74 30.45
N LEU A 488 -5.76 37.90 31.10
CA LEU A 488 -5.79 37.98 32.57
C LEU A 488 -6.98 37.22 33.19
N LEU A 489 -8.17 37.36 32.62
CA LEU A 489 -9.35 36.62 33.09
C LEU A 489 -9.24 35.11 32.81
N LEU A 490 -8.67 34.74 31.67
CA LEU A 490 -8.38 33.35 31.34
C LEU A 490 -7.34 32.74 32.29
N GLY A 491 -6.23 33.44 32.52
CA GLY A 491 -5.16 33.02 33.42
C GLY A 491 -5.63 32.91 34.88
N THR A 492 -6.47 33.83 35.36
CA THR A 492 -7.05 33.74 36.71
C THR A 492 -8.03 32.56 36.81
N ALA A 493 -8.89 32.35 35.82
CA ALA A 493 -9.77 31.18 35.78
C ALA A 493 -8.97 29.86 35.69
N ALA A 494 -7.95 29.81 34.85
CA ALA A 494 -7.05 28.66 34.69
C ALA A 494 -6.32 28.35 36.01
N LEU A 495 -5.77 29.37 36.69
CA LEU A 495 -5.16 29.24 38.01
C LEU A 495 -6.13 28.67 39.04
N LEU A 496 -7.37 29.19 39.10
CA LEU A 496 -8.41 28.68 40.00
C LEU A 496 -8.72 27.22 39.71
N THR A 497 -8.87 26.83 38.44
CA THR A 497 -9.11 25.42 38.08
C THR A 497 -7.93 24.50 38.42
N THR A 498 -6.69 24.97 38.28
CA THR A 498 -5.47 24.24 38.66
C THR A 498 -5.38 24.06 40.17
N LEU A 499 -5.66 25.11 40.95
CA LEU A 499 -5.68 25.05 42.41
C LEU A 499 -6.79 24.15 42.93
N LEU A 500 -7.98 24.19 42.31
CA LEU A 500 -9.09 23.29 42.62
C LEU A 500 -8.71 21.84 42.30
N GLY A 501 -8.03 21.62 41.16
CA GLY A 501 -7.47 20.33 40.78
C GLY A 501 -6.44 19.82 41.79
N ALA A 502 -5.52 20.66 42.24
CA ALA A 502 -4.51 20.30 43.24
C ALA A 502 -5.13 19.99 44.61
N ARG A 503 -6.04 20.85 45.09
CA ARG A 503 -6.70 20.70 46.39
C ARG A 503 -7.53 19.42 46.48
N HIS A 504 -8.25 19.09 45.41
CA HIS A 504 -9.11 17.90 45.38
C HIS A 504 -8.41 16.66 44.77
N ARG A 505 -7.10 16.74 44.47
CA ARG A 505 -6.31 15.67 43.82
C ARG A 505 -6.91 15.15 42.51
N LEU A 506 -7.35 16.07 41.66
CA LEU A 506 -7.99 15.80 40.37
C LEU A 506 -7.04 16.07 39.21
N GLN A 507 -6.78 15.04 38.40
CA GLN A 507 -5.87 15.14 37.27
C GLN A 507 -6.43 16.02 36.14
N ALA A 508 -7.70 15.85 35.75
CA ALA A 508 -8.25 16.58 34.61
C ALA A 508 -8.28 18.12 34.80
N PRO A 509 -8.76 18.68 35.93
CA PRO A 509 -8.71 20.13 36.16
C PRO A 509 -7.29 20.67 36.32
N LEU A 510 -6.40 19.91 36.96
CA LEU A 510 -4.99 20.29 37.15
C LEU A 510 -4.24 20.37 35.81
N VAL A 511 -4.42 19.36 34.95
CA VAL A 511 -3.74 19.29 33.65
C VAL A 511 -4.33 20.31 32.69
N LEU A 512 -5.65 20.41 32.56
CA LEU A 512 -6.27 21.36 31.63
C LEU A 512 -6.05 22.81 32.05
N GLY A 513 -6.29 23.14 33.34
CA GLY A 513 -6.03 24.48 33.87
C GLY A 513 -4.55 24.84 33.81
N GLY A 514 -3.66 23.92 34.17
CA GLY A 514 -2.21 24.16 34.15
C GLY A 514 -1.68 24.34 32.73
N SER A 515 -2.17 23.55 31.77
CA SER A 515 -1.77 23.68 30.36
C SER A 515 -2.22 25.01 29.76
N VAL A 516 -3.48 25.42 30.01
CA VAL A 516 -4.02 26.71 29.56
C VAL A 516 -3.22 27.86 30.18
N LEU A 517 -2.95 27.81 31.48
CA LEU A 517 -2.14 28.82 32.18
C LEU A 517 -0.72 28.93 31.60
N VAL A 518 -0.05 27.81 31.32
CA VAL A 518 1.29 27.80 30.72
C VAL A 518 1.28 28.35 29.30
N LEU A 519 0.30 27.93 28.48
CA LEU A 519 0.18 28.38 27.10
C LEU A 519 -0.15 29.88 27.00
N ASP A 520 -1.04 30.37 27.86
CA ASP A 520 -1.39 31.78 27.98
C ASP A 520 -0.18 32.62 28.44
N ALA A 521 0.50 32.19 29.51
CA ALA A 521 1.71 32.84 29.99
C ALA A 521 2.85 32.83 28.96
N LEU A 522 3.03 31.72 28.23
CA LEU A 522 4.07 31.61 27.19
C LEU A 522 3.77 32.52 26.01
N HIS A 523 2.50 32.64 25.59
CA HIS A 523 2.09 33.54 24.51
C HIS A 523 2.36 34.99 24.87
N GLU A 524 1.96 35.42 26.07
CA GLU A 524 2.21 36.78 26.57
C GLU A 524 3.70 37.07 26.76
N LEU A 525 4.48 36.09 27.20
CA LEU A 525 5.93 36.24 27.38
C LEU A 525 6.73 36.12 26.09
N ALA A 526 6.17 35.54 25.02
CA ALA A 526 6.85 35.32 23.73
C ALA A 526 7.47 36.61 23.14
N PRO A 527 6.75 37.75 23.00
CA PRO A 527 7.34 38.97 22.47
C PRO A 527 8.50 39.48 23.34
N TYR A 528 8.40 39.38 24.67
CA TYR A 528 9.46 39.79 25.59
C TYR A 528 10.67 38.85 25.54
N LEU A 529 10.43 37.53 25.40
CA LEU A 529 11.48 36.53 25.23
C LEU A 529 12.24 36.74 23.91
N VAL A 530 11.54 37.05 22.82
CA VAL A 530 12.17 37.36 21.52
C VAL A 530 13.02 38.63 21.62
N GLN A 531 12.49 39.69 22.24
CA GLN A 531 13.26 40.92 22.48
C GLN A 531 14.49 40.67 23.36
N MET A 532 14.36 39.86 24.40
CA MET A 532 15.49 39.46 25.25
C MET A 532 16.50 38.57 24.51
N THR A 533 16.08 37.64 23.66
CA THR A 533 17.03 36.84 22.86
C THR A 533 17.84 37.66 21.86
N GLY A 534 17.34 38.83 21.45
CA GLY A 534 18.13 39.79 20.67
C GLY A 534 19.23 40.49 21.50
N ALA A 535 19.06 40.59 22.82
CA ALA A 535 19.99 41.23 23.75
C ALA A 535 20.90 40.24 24.50
N LEU A 536 20.52 38.96 24.59
CA LEU A 536 21.25 37.93 25.31
C LEU A 536 22.21 37.12 24.41
N PRO A 537 23.40 36.75 24.90
CA PRO A 537 24.30 35.85 24.17
C PRO A 537 23.66 34.50 23.83
N ARG A 538 23.96 33.96 22.64
CA ARG A 538 23.38 32.69 22.12
C ARG A 538 23.55 31.47 23.02
N TRP A 539 24.45 31.49 24.01
CA TRP A 539 24.71 30.38 24.93
C TRP A 539 23.76 30.32 26.14
N VAL A 540 23.04 31.40 26.46
CA VAL A 540 22.19 31.49 27.65
C VAL A 540 20.97 30.53 27.62
N PRO A 541 20.28 30.33 26.48
CA PRO A 541 19.20 29.34 26.40
C PRO A 541 19.66 27.92 26.73
N PHE A 542 20.89 27.55 26.32
CA PHE A 542 21.47 26.25 26.61
C PHE A 542 21.84 26.09 28.09
N ALA A 543 22.31 27.17 28.74
CA ALA A 543 22.58 27.19 30.17
C ALA A 543 21.31 27.01 31.01
N LEU A 544 20.22 27.69 30.62
CA LEU A 544 18.90 27.53 31.23
C LEU A 544 18.37 26.10 31.08
N ALA A 545 18.49 25.51 29.89
CA ALA A 545 18.11 24.12 29.66
C ALA A 545 18.92 23.15 30.55
N GLY A 546 20.23 23.38 30.70
CA GLY A 546 21.09 22.60 31.59
C GLY A 546 20.70 22.72 33.07
N LEU A 547 20.36 23.92 33.53
CA LEU A 547 19.92 24.16 34.92
C LEU A 547 18.57 23.50 35.19
N LEU A 548 17.65 23.53 34.22
CA LEU A 548 16.36 22.86 34.30
C LEU A 548 16.52 21.33 34.38
N LEU A 549 17.40 20.75 33.56
CA LEU A 549 17.74 19.33 33.62
C LEU A 549 18.38 18.94 34.96
N LEU A 550 19.24 19.79 35.53
CA LEU A 550 19.83 19.57 36.85
C LEU A 550 18.77 19.63 37.95
N ALA A 551 17.84 20.57 37.92
CA ALA A 551 16.74 20.66 38.87
C ALA A 551 15.78 19.46 38.77
N LEU A 552 15.49 19.00 37.56
CA LEU A 552 14.68 17.80 37.32
C LEU A 552 15.41 16.54 37.81
N GLY A 553 16.71 16.44 37.55
CA GLY A 553 17.57 15.37 38.04
C GLY A 553 17.62 15.33 39.56
N ALA A 554 17.76 16.50 40.21
CA ALA A 554 17.79 16.63 41.66
C ALA A 554 16.46 16.22 42.31
N THR A 555 15.32 16.63 41.73
CA THR A 555 13.99 16.25 42.23
C THR A 555 13.66 14.77 41.97
N TYR A 556 14.13 14.19 40.85
CA TYR A 556 14.04 12.76 40.60
C TYR A 556 14.84 11.96 41.63
N GLU A 557 16.07 12.38 41.90
CA GLU A 557 16.95 11.71 42.85
C GLU A 557 16.45 11.84 44.29
N GLN A 558 15.86 12.98 44.67
CA GLN A 558 15.17 13.13 45.95
C GLN A 558 13.99 12.15 46.07
N ARG A 559 13.11 12.06 45.06
CA ARG A 559 11.99 11.11 45.08
C ARG A 559 12.45 9.66 45.12
N LEU A 560 13.52 9.32 44.41
CA LEU A 560 14.09 7.97 44.42
C LEU A 560 14.72 7.64 45.78
N ARG A 561 15.39 8.61 46.42
CA ARG A 561 15.89 8.49 47.79
C ARG A 561 14.76 8.30 48.80
N ASP A 562 13.66 9.03 48.65
CA ASP A 562 12.49 8.88 49.53
C ASP A 562 11.84 7.49 49.38
N VAL A 563 11.68 7.01 48.15
CA VAL A 563 11.16 5.65 47.90
C VAL A 563 12.09 4.57 48.44
N ARG A 564 13.41 4.73 48.28
CA ARG A 564 14.40 3.80 48.86
C ARG A 564 14.37 3.84 50.39
N ARG A 565 14.28 5.01 51.01
CA ARG A 565 14.16 5.17 52.46
C ARG A 565 12.88 4.50 52.99
N VAL A 566 11.75 4.65 52.30
CA VAL A 566 10.50 3.96 52.65
C VAL A 566 10.62 2.44 52.49
N ARG A 567 11.25 1.97 51.40
CA ARG A 567 11.52 0.54 51.19
C ARG A 567 12.41 -0.02 52.29
N ASP A 568 13.49 0.68 52.65
CA ASP A 568 14.44 0.21 53.65
C ASP A 568 13.78 0.14 55.04
N ILE A 569 12.92 1.11 55.39
CA ILE A 569 12.07 1.05 56.59
C ILE A 569 11.15 -0.16 56.57
N LEU A 570 10.49 -0.45 55.43
CA LEU A 570 9.60 -1.62 55.29
C LEU A 570 10.36 -2.95 55.37
N THR A 571 11.59 -3.04 54.84
CA THR A 571 12.42 -4.25 54.94
C THR A 571 13.05 -4.45 56.30
N THR A 572 13.10 -3.43 57.17
CA THR A 572 13.58 -3.56 58.55
C THR A 572 12.47 -3.94 59.53
N MET A 573 11.20 -3.86 59.11
CA MET A 573 10.03 -4.28 59.88
C MET A 573 9.56 -5.72 59.57
N HIS A 574 10.20 -6.38 58.60
CA HIS A 574 10.06 -7.82 58.32
C HIS A 574 11.36 -8.53 58.69
#